data_AF-A0A8J4SYU8-F1
#
_entry.id   AF-A0A8J4SYU8-F1
#
_cell.length_a   1.000
_cell.length_b   1.000
_cell.length_c   1.000
_cell.angle_alpha   90.00
_cell.angle_beta   90.00
_cell.angle_gamma   90.00
#
_symmetry.space_group_name_H-M   'P 1'
#
loop_
_entity.id
_entity.type
_entity.pdbx_description
1 polymer ?
#
loop_
_entity_poly.entity_id
_entity_poly.type
_entity_poly.pdbx_seq_one_letter_code
_entity_poly.pdbx_strand_id
1 'polypeptide(L)'
;MLGESYSILKEDVRSFLINFAVHVKEQNVVEIENDYQIQFPKLTDQYFGSTRWPSAEVIAQLLDADPLFLMLYNELYYRHVYAHVSTSLSVEDMIQSYVNYCSLFNALIKADKPVSLNLPYQWLWDIIDEFIYQFQKFSNFRSRQKHKPEDETQLRENPRIWSIHSVLNVLYSLVEKSSINEQLSYYAQQGNVHQYLFVLPTFALYCCETTRLTVFCDLALTPFVS
;
A
#
# COMPACT_ATOMS: atom_id res chain seq x y z
N MET A 1 20.07 -23.51 -0.65
CA MET A 1 19.26 -23.82 0.55
C MET A 1 18.07 -22.86 0.61
N LEU A 2 17.09 -23.04 -0.28
CA LEU A 2 15.88 -22.19 -0.35
C LEU A 2 14.59 -23.03 -0.52
N GLY A 3 14.68 -24.21 -1.15
CA GLY A 3 13.57 -25.17 -1.25
C GLY A 3 13.11 -25.80 0.08
N GLU A 4 13.91 -25.76 1.14
CA GLU A 4 13.49 -26.24 2.47
C GLU A 4 12.46 -25.32 3.12
N SER A 5 12.59 -24.00 2.94
CA SER A 5 11.70 -23.01 3.57
C SER A 5 10.25 -23.14 3.10
N TYR A 6 10.03 -23.66 1.88
CA TYR A 6 8.72 -23.91 1.31
C TYR A 6 8.05 -25.18 1.83
N SER A 7 8.83 -26.23 2.11
CA SER A 7 8.30 -27.48 2.68
C SER A 7 7.70 -27.31 4.08
N ILE A 8 8.04 -26.19 4.74
CA ILE A 8 7.62 -25.83 6.08
C ILE A 8 6.26 -25.09 6.10
N LEU A 9 5.81 -24.54 4.96
CA LEU A 9 4.52 -23.84 4.89
C LEU A 9 3.36 -24.82 5.09
N LYS A 10 2.36 -24.37 5.87
CA LYS A 10 1.10 -25.10 6.02
C LYS A 10 0.36 -25.17 4.70
N GLU A 11 -0.33 -26.28 4.46
CA GLU A 11 -0.95 -26.57 3.17
C GLU A 11 -2.06 -25.58 2.80
N ASP A 12 -2.80 -25.08 3.78
CA ASP A 12 -3.82 -24.05 3.62
C ASP A 12 -3.22 -22.69 3.22
N VAL A 13 -2.10 -22.29 3.83
CA VAL A 13 -1.36 -21.07 3.42
C VAL A 13 -0.85 -21.20 1.99
N ARG A 14 -0.29 -22.35 1.63
CA ARG A 14 0.18 -22.62 0.27
C ARG A 14 -0.96 -22.58 -0.74
N SER A 15 -2.06 -23.26 -0.45
CA SER A 15 -3.25 -23.31 -1.31
C SER A 15 -3.83 -21.91 -1.52
N PHE A 16 -3.91 -21.11 -0.45
CA PHE A 16 -4.32 -19.71 -0.54
C PHE A 16 -3.42 -18.90 -1.48
N LEU A 17 -2.09 -18.96 -1.32
CA LEU A 17 -1.16 -18.20 -2.17
C LEU A 17 -1.28 -18.57 -3.65
N ILE A 18 -1.43 -19.86 -3.96
CA ILE A 18 -1.65 -20.35 -5.33
C ILE A 18 -2.97 -19.80 -5.88
N ASN A 19 -4.06 -19.98 -5.14
CA ASN A 19 -5.39 -19.58 -5.59
C ASN A 19 -5.48 -18.06 -5.77
N PHE A 20 -4.94 -17.30 -4.83
CA PHE A 20 -4.90 -15.84 -4.91
C PHE A 20 -4.16 -15.35 -6.15
N ALA A 21 -3.02 -15.96 -6.49
CA ALA A 21 -2.30 -15.64 -7.72
C ALA A 21 -3.12 -15.96 -8.98
N VAL A 22 -3.84 -17.08 -8.99
CA VAL A 22 -4.75 -17.45 -10.08
C VAL A 22 -5.90 -16.45 -10.20
N HIS A 23 -6.57 -16.11 -9.10
CA HIS A 23 -7.70 -15.18 -9.09
C HIS A 23 -7.29 -13.77 -9.57
N VAL A 24 -6.12 -13.28 -9.16
CA VAL A 24 -5.55 -12.00 -9.64
C VAL A 24 -5.26 -12.08 -11.15
N LYS A 25 -4.62 -13.17 -11.61
CA LYS A 25 -4.30 -13.37 -13.03
C LYS A 25 -5.54 -13.47 -13.92
N GLU A 26 -6.59 -14.12 -13.44
CA GLU A 26 -7.88 -14.27 -14.13
C GLU A 26 -8.80 -13.04 -13.96
N GLN A 27 -8.38 -12.06 -13.14
CA GLN A 27 -9.15 -10.87 -12.80
C GLN A 27 -10.54 -11.18 -12.21
N ASN A 28 -10.63 -12.26 -11.44
CA ASN A 28 -11.88 -12.67 -10.81
C ASN A 28 -12.14 -11.85 -9.53
N VAL A 29 -12.75 -10.68 -9.69
CA VAL A 29 -12.97 -9.70 -8.60
C VAL A 29 -13.70 -10.31 -7.40
N VAL A 30 -14.66 -11.22 -7.62
CA VAL A 30 -15.43 -11.86 -6.53
C VAL A 30 -14.52 -12.73 -5.66
N GLU A 31 -13.67 -13.54 -6.29
CA GLU A 31 -12.74 -14.39 -5.55
C GLU A 31 -11.61 -13.58 -4.93
N ILE A 32 -11.11 -12.54 -5.62
CA ILE A 32 -10.13 -11.61 -5.04
C ILE A 32 -10.71 -10.93 -3.79
N GLU A 33 -11.99 -10.55 -3.80
CA GLU A 33 -12.65 -9.96 -2.63
C GLU A 33 -12.73 -10.96 -1.47
N ASN A 34 -13.08 -12.22 -1.74
CA ASN A 34 -13.08 -13.29 -0.73
C ASN A 34 -11.66 -13.57 -0.19
N ASP A 35 -10.65 -13.62 -1.06
CA ASP A 35 -9.26 -13.80 -0.66
C ASP A 35 -8.80 -12.67 0.26
N TYR A 36 -9.14 -11.43 -0.09
CA TYR A 36 -8.76 -10.23 0.64
C TYR A 36 -9.50 -10.07 1.97
N GLN A 37 -10.84 -10.17 1.98
CA GLN A 37 -11.66 -9.86 3.14
C GLN A 37 -11.87 -11.04 4.09
N ILE A 38 -11.72 -12.28 3.60
CA ILE A 38 -12.08 -13.48 4.38
C ILE A 38 -10.86 -14.39 4.56
N GLN A 39 -10.22 -14.85 3.49
CA GLN A 39 -9.16 -15.86 3.61
C GLN A 39 -7.88 -15.30 4.24
N PHE A 40 -7.40 -14.15 3.76
CA PHE A 40 -6.18 -13.54 4.28
C PHE A 40 -6.27 -13.17 5.78
N PRO A 41 -7.35 -12.51 6.27
CA PRO A 41 -7.51 -12.26 7.71
C PRO A 41 -7.62 -13.55 8.52
N LYS A 42 -8.39 -14.54 8.04
CA LYS A 42 -8.52 -15.84 8.73
C LYS A 42 -7.17 -16.54 8.91
N LEU A 43 -6.36 -16.61 7.85
CA LEU A 43 -5.03 -17.22 7.92
C LEU A 43 -4.05 -16.38 8.74
N THR A 44 -4.20 -15.06 8.71
CA THR A 44 -3.42 -14.15 9.56
C THR A 44 -3.68 -14.44 11.04
N ASP A 45 -4.94 -14.50 11.46
CA ASP A 45 -5.32 -14.80 12.84
C ASP A 45 -4.87 -16.20 13.27
N GLN A 46 -4.95 -17.17 12.35
CA GLN A 46 -4.63 -18.57 12.63
C GLN A 46 -3.12 -18.83 12.77
N TYR A 47 -2.28 -18.18 11.96
CA TYR A 47 -0.85 -18.53 11.85
C TYR A 47 0.12 -17.36 12.03
N PHE A 48 -0.32 -16.12 11.79
CA PHE A 48 0.56 -14.97 11.65
C PHE A 48 0.22 -13.79 12.58
N GLY A 49 -0.59 -13.98 13.62
CA GLY A 49 -1.04 -12.90 14.50
C GLY A 49 0.08 -12.10 15.19
N SER A 50 1.29 -12.66 15.29
CA SER A 50 2.49 -11.96 15.80
C SER A 50 3.76 -12.26 14.99
N THR A 51 3.63 -12.95 13.86
CA THR A 51 4.74 -13.35 13.00
C THR A 51 4.52 -12.80 11.59
N ARG A 52 5.56 -12.82 10.77
CA ARG A 52 5.47 -12.35 9.38
C ARG A 52 4.88 -13.45 8.51
N TRP A 53 4.09 -13.04 7.52
CA TRP A 53 3.80 -13.88 6.37
C TRP A 53 5.10 -14.25 5.62
N PRO A 54 5.09 -15.24 4.71
CA PRO A 54 6.26 -15.57 3.89
C PRO A 54 6.75 -14.37 3.07
N SER A 55 8.06 -14.27 2.78
CA SER A 55 8.55 -13.19 1.94
C SER A 55 8.17 -13.39 0.46
N ALA A 56 8.10 -12.30 -0.31
CA ALA A 56 7.85 -12.39 -1.76
C ALA A 56 8.90 -13.23 -2.50
N GLU A 57 10.14 -13.33 -1.99
CA GLU A 57 11.17 -14.21 -2.55
C GLU A 57 10.77 -15.69 -2.50
N VAL A 58 10.15 -16.12 -1.39
CA VAL A 58 9.62 -17.49 -1.25
C VAL A 58 8.48 -17.73 -2.22
N ILE A 59 7.64 -16.72 -2.45
CA ILE A 59 6.45 -16.82 -3.32
C ILE A 59 6.83 -16.78 -4.81
N ALA A 60 7.79 -15.93 -5.19
CA ALA A 60 8.29 -15.85 -6.55
C ALA A 60 8.88 -17.20 -7.01
N GLN A 61 9.60 -17.90 -6.12
CA GLN A 61 10.12 -19.24 -6.39
C GLN A 61 9.03 -20.31 -6.53
N LEU A 62 7.88 -20.10 -5.90
CA LEU A 62 6.78 -21.06 -5.88
C LEU A 62 5.91 -20.99 -7.14
N LEU A 63 5.58 -19.78 -7.59
CA LEU A 63 4.47 -19.57 -8.51
C LEU A 63 4.89 -19.13 -9.91
N ASP A 64 6.17 -18.88 -10.17
CA ASP A 64 6.63 -18.09 -11.34
C ASP A 64 5.74 -16.85 -11.50
N ALA A 65 5.54 -16.16 -10.37
CA ALA A 65 4.48 -15.16 -10.23
C ALA A 65 4.77 -13.90 -11.06
N ASP A 66 3.69 -13.36 -11.64
CA ASP A 66 3.71 -12.05 -12.29
C ASP A 66 4.22 -10.96 -11.31
N PRO A 67 5.16 -10.11 -11.72
CA PRO A 67 5.57 -8.93 -10.95
C PRO A 67 4.41 -8.12 -10.37
N LEU A 68 3.29 -7.98 -11.10
CA LEU A 68 2.12 -7.27 -10.58
C LEU A 68 1.49 -7.97 -9.36
N PHE A 69 1.38 -9.29 -9.40
CA PHE A 69 0.92 -10.06 -8.26
C PHE A 69 1.85 -9.91 -7.06
N LEU A 70 3.17 -9.96 -7.28
CA LEU A 70 4.14 -9.79 -6.20
C LEU A 70 4.04 -8.40 -5.54
N MET A 71 3.76 -7.34 -6.32
CA MET A 71 3.54 -6.00 -5.77
C MET A 71 2.27 -5.93 -4.90
N LEU A 72 1.18 -6.57 -5.32
CA LEU A 72 -0.07 -6.65 -4.55
C LEU A 72 0.09 -7.52 -3.30
N TYR A 73 0.82 -8.64 -3.41
CA TYR A 73 1.15 -9.47 -2.27
C TYR A 73 1.98 -8.71 -1.23
N ASN A 74 3.04 -8.02 -1.68
CA ASN A 74 3.89 -7.23 -0.80
C ASN A 74 3.11 -6.09 -0.12
N GLU A 75 2.13 -5.53 -0.80
CA GLU A 75 1.24 -4.52 -0.23
C GLU A 75 0.48 -5.10 0.98
N LEU A 76 -0.16 -6.27 0.84
CA LEU A 76 -0.81 -6.98 1.96
C LEU A 76 0.20 -7.37 3.05
N TYR A 77 1.37 -7.85 2.65
CA TYR A 77 2.44 -8.23 3.57
C TYR A 77 2.87 -7.06 4.45
N TYR A 78 3.19 -5.89 3.86
CA TYR A 78 3.64 -4.74 4.64
C TYR A 78 2.51 -4.15 5.48
N ARG A 79 1.28 -4.13 4.97
CA ARG A 79 0.11 -3.74 5.77
C ARG A 79 -0.01 -4.61 7.03
N HIS A 80 0.14 -5.94 6.88
CA HIS A 80 0.18 -6.87 8.02
C HIS A 80 1.33 -6.55 8.99
N VAL A 81 2.55 -6.32 8.49
CA VAL A 81 3.70 -5.98 9.34
C VAL A 81 3.43 -4.70 10.14
N TYR A 82 2.82 -3.69 9.51
CA TYR A 82 2.49 -2.43 10.16
C TYR A 82 1.39 -2.56 11.22
N ALA A 83 0.40 -3.43 10.99
CA ALA A 83 -0.73 -3.65 11.89
C ALA A 83 -0.40 -4.59 13.06
N HIS A 84 0.20 -5.76 12.79
CA HIS A 84 0.33 -6.84 13.76
C HIS A 84 1.76 -7.02 14.31
N VAL A 85 2.77 -6.59 13.55
CA VAL A 85 4.18 -6.87 13.86
C VAL A 85 4.96 -5.57 14.16
N SER A 86 4.23 -4.52 14.51
CA SER A 86 4.71 -3.13 14.60
C SER A 86 5.87 -2.91 15.58
N THR A 87 6.00 -3.73 16.62
CA THR A 87 7.11 -3.67 17.59
C THR A 87 8.45 -4.11 16.99
N SER A 88 8.42 -4.87 15.89
CA SER A 88 9.60 -5.34 15.15
C SER A 88 9.71 -4.71 13.76
N LEU A 89 8.96 -3.63 13.50
CA LEU A 89 9.05 -2.87 12.26
C LEU A 89 10.42 -2.17 12.19
N SER A 90 11.22 -2.56 11.20
CA SER A 90 12.56 -2.02 10.97
C SER A 90 12.54 -0.86 9.97
N VAL A 91 13.63 -0.07 9.91
CA VAL A 91 13.79 0.96 8.87
C VAL A 91 13.81 0.34 7.48
N GLU A 92 14.41 -0.85 7.34
CA GLU A 92 14.39 -1.60 6.09
C GLU A 92 12.96 -1.91 5.63
N ASP A 93 12.08 -2.34 6.53
CA ASP A 93 10.67 -2.57 6.18
C ASP A 93 9.98 -1.30 5.68
N MET A 94 10.26 -0.16 6.31
CA MET A 94 9.70 1.13 5.91
C MET A 94 10.21 1.58 4.54
N ILE A 95 11.47 1.26 4.22
CA ILE A 95 12.08 1.54 2.91
C ILE A 95 11.45 0.62 1.84
N GLN A 96 11.39 -0.68 2.11
CA GLN A 96 10.88 -1.65 1.15
C GLN A 96 9.38 -1.49 0.90
N SER A 97 8.59 -1.13 1.93
CA SER A 97 7.17 -0.84 1.74
C SER A 97 6.96 0.38 0.84
N TYR A 98 7.76 1.44 1.02
CA TYR A 98 7.74 2.61 0.13
C TYR A 98 8.10 2.25 -1.31
N VAL A 99 9.16 1.47 -1.50
CA VAL A 99 9.60 1.03 -2.82
C VAL A 99 8.52 0.18 -3.50
N ASN A 100 7.84 -0.68 -2.74
CA ASN A 100 6.72 -1.47 -3.24
C ASN A 100 5.56 -0.59 -3.72
N TYR A 101 5.11 0.38 -2.90
CA TYR A 101 4.05 1.31 -3.31
C TYR A 101 4.45 2.14 -4.54
N CYS A 102 5.69 2.64 -4.61
CA CYS A 102 6.18 3.34 -5.78
C CYS A 102 6.13 2.46 -7.03
N SER A 103 6.52 1.19 -6.91
CA SER A 103 6.50 0.24 -8.03
C SER A 103 5.07 -0.06 -8.47
N LEU A 104 4.17 -0.34 -7.51
CA LEU A 104 2.75 -0.60 -7.75
C LEU A 104 2.09 0.59 -8.46
N PHE A 105 2.23 1.80 -7.91
CA PHE A 105 1.63 2.99 -8.51
C PHE A 105 2.25 3.33 -9.86
N ASN A 106 3.56 3.18 -10.05
CA ASN A 106 4.16 3.38 -11.36
C ASN A 106 3.62 2.37 -12.39
N ALA A 107 3.45 1.10 -12.02
CA ALA A 107 2.88 0.09 -12.89
C ALA A 107 1.44 0.42 -13.30
N LEU A 108 0.65 1.04 -12.42
CA LEU A 108 -0.73 1.45 -12.70
C LEU A 108 -0.83 2.76 -13.49
N ILE A 109 -0.01 3.77 -13.17
CA ILE A 109 -0.09 5.13 -13.70
C ILE A 109 0.60 5.27 -15.06
N LYS A 110 1.74 4.57 -15.25
CA LYS A 110 2.63 4.75 -16.41
C LYS A 110 2.50 3.65 -17.46
N ALA A 111 1.54 2.75 -17.33
CA ALA A 111 1.34 1.73 -18.35
C ALA A 111 0.93 2.36 -19.69
N ASP A 112 1.64 1.99 -20.77
CA ASP A 112 1.35 2.46 -22.14
C ASP A 112 -0.01 1.94 -22.66
N LYS A 113 -0.54 0.90 -22.02
CA LYS A 113 -1.85 0.30 -22.29
C LYS A 113 -2.62 0.19 -20.96
N PRO A 114 -3.96 0.22 -20.98
CA PRO A 114 -4.75 -0.04 -19.79
C PRO A 114 -4.29 -1.34 -19.13
N VAL A 115 -3.81 -1.26 -17.89
CA VAL A 115 -3.43 -2.44 -17.12
C VAL A 115 -4.68 -3.28 -16.94
N SER A 116 -4.62 -4.56 -17.32
CA SER A 116 -5.68 -5.51 -17.01
C SER A 116 -5.59 -5.86 -15.53
N LEU A 117 -6.03 -4.95 -14.67
CA LEU A 117 -6.16 -5.16 -13.23
C LEU A 117 -7.53 -4.64 -12.76
N ASN A 118 -8.36 -5.55 -12.26
CA ASN A 118 -9.62 -5.21 -11.63
C ASN A 118 -9.53 -5.70 -10.19
N LEU A 119 -9.49 -4.76 -9.25
CA LEU A 119 -9.47 -5.04 -7.81
C LEU A 119 -10.82 -4.65 -7.19
N PRO A 120 -11.19 -5.30 -6.07
CA PRO A 120 -12.33 -4.86 -5.26
C PRO A 120 -12.17 -3.40 -4.84
N TYR A 121 -13.26 -2.62 -4.91
CA TYR A 121 -13.26 -1.19 -4.58
C TYR A 121 -12.70 -0.93 -3.18
N GLN A 122 -13.11 -1.72 -2.18
CA GLN A 122 -12.63 -1.57 -0.81
C GLN A 122 -11.11 -1.71 -0.71
N TRP A 123 -10.52 -2.71 -1.38
CA TRP A 123 -9.08 -2.92 -1.33
C TRP A 123 -8.31 -1.76 -1.99
N LEU A 124 -8.85 -1.17 -3.05
CA LEU A 124 -8.26 0.03 -3.65
C LEU A 124 -8.19 1.20 -2.66
N TRP A 125 -9.23 1.43 -1.85
CA TRP A 125 -9.20 2.46 -0.80
C TRP A 125 -8.20 2.14 0.27
N ASP A 126 -8.20 0.90 0.75
CA ASP A 126 -7.30 0.46 1.80
C ASP A 126 -5.82 0.61 1.38
N ILE A 127 -5.50 0.43 0.08
CA ILE A 127 -4.16 0.70 -0.48
C ILE A 127 -3.76 2.18 -0.33
N ILE A 128 -4.68 3.10 -0.61
CA ILE A 128 -4.41 4.55 -0.53
C ILE A 128 -4.32 5.01 0.93
N ASP A 129 -5.25 4.58 1.77
CA ASP A 129 -5.28 4.91 3.20
C ASP A 129 -4.03 4.36 3.90
N GLU A 130 -3.64 3.11 3.59
CA GLU A 130 -2.43 2.50 4.12
C GLU A 130 -1.18 3.26 3.63
N PHE A 131 -1.09 3.65 2.35
CA PHE A 131 0.03 4.45 1.85
C PHE A 131 0.21 5.76 2.63
N ILE A 132 -0.89 6.47 2.91
CA ILE A 132 -0.87 7.72 3.69
C ILE A 132 -0.52 7.43 5.16
N TYR A 133 -1.07 6.36 5.75
CA TYR A 133 -0.77 5.94 7.11
C TYR A 133 0.72 5.60 7.28
N GLN A 134 1.31 4.83 6.37
CA GLN A 134 2.73 4.48 6.43
C GLN A 134 3.64 5.71 6.27
N PHE A 135 3.29 6.65 5.38
CA PHE A 135 3.96 7.95 5.29
C PHE A 135 3.95 8.71 6.62
N GLN A 136 2.78 8.82 7.27
CA GLN A 136 2.65 9.50 8.55
C GLN A 136 3.48 8.81 9.63
N LYS A 137 3.43 7.48 9.69
CA LYS A 137 4.19 6.68 10.65
C LYS A 137 5.70 6.84 10.46
N PHE A 138 6.18 6.85 9.22
CA PHE A 138 7.58 7.10 8.90
C PHE A 138 8.01 8.53 9.24
N SER A 139 7.17 9.52 8.92
CA SER A 139 7.45 10.92 9.26
C SER A 139 7.60 11.12 10.76
N ASN A 140 6.71 10.51 11.55
CA ASN A 140 6.78 10.50 13.01
C ASN A 140 7.97 9.70 13.55
N PHE A 141 8.42 8.66 12.84
CA PHE A 141 9.64 7.94 13.18
C PHE A 141 10.84 8.85 12.95
N ARG A 142 11.01 9.39 11.74
CA ARG A 142 12.15 10.21 11.31
C ARG A 142 12.31 11.53 12.10
N SER A 143 11.23 12.08 12.66
CA SER A 143 11.28 13.29 13.49
C SER A 143 11.76 13.06 14.92
N ARG A 144 11.98 11.80 15.34
CA ARG A 144 12.48 11.49 16.67
C ARG A 144 13.92 11.99 16.82
N GLN A 145 14.24 12.52 18.01
CA GLN A 145 15.58 13.05 18.29
C GLN A 145 16.67 11.97 18.37
N LYS A 146 16.29 10.71 18.60
CA LYS A 146 17.23 9.61 18.84
C LYS A 146 16.78 8.36 18.09
N HIS A 147 17.71 7.81 17.32
CA HIS A 147 17.59 6.55 16.62
C HIS A 147 18.74 5.63 17.00
N LYS A 148 18.64 4.33 16.67
CA LYS A 148 19.80 3.46 16.77
C LYS A 148 20.83 3.87 15.70
N PRO A 149 22.15 3.70 15.92
CA PRO A 149 23.17 4.10 14.94
C PRO A 149 22.99 3.47 13.55
N GLU A 150 22.48 2.25 13.50
CA GLU A 150 22.15 1.53 12.26
C GLU A 150 21.00 2.21 11.52
N ASP A 151 19.89 2.47 12.20
CA ASP A 151 18.73 3.21 11.67
C ASP A 151 19.14 4.58 11.12
N GLU A 152 20.00 5.33 11.83
CA GLU A 152 20.50 6.63 11.37
C GLU A 152 21.27 6.52 10.06
N THR A 153 22.05 5.45 9.91
CA THR A 153 22.83 5.22 8.69
C THR A 153 21.90 4.93 7.52
N GLN A 154 20.93 4.04 7.70
CA GLN A 154 19.92 3.76 6.67
C GLN A 154 19.09 4.99 6.29
N LEU A 155 18.70 5.82 7.27
CA LEU A 155 17.96 7.07 7.02
C LEU A 155 18.80 8.09 6.24
N ARG A 156 20.10 8.19 6.51
CA ARG A 156 21.03 9.07 5.78
C ARG A 156 21.26 8.61 4.34
N GLU A 157 21.36 7.30 4.12
CA GLU A 157 21.52 6.71 2.79
C GLU A 157 20.26 6.85 1.94
N ASN A 158 19.09 6.95 2.57
CA ASN A 158 17.78 6.94 1.93
C ASN A 158 16.94 8.21 2.18
N PRO A 159 17.45 9.43 1.89
CA PRO A 159 16.81 10.67 2.33
C PRO A 159 15.46 10.98 1.65
N ARG A 160 15.20 10.36 0.49
CA ARG A 160 14.00 10.56 -0.33
C ARG A 160 12.85 9.60 -0.01
N ILE A 161 13.12 8.55 0.77
CA ILE A 161 12.09 7.59 1.19
C ILE A 161 11.05 8.34 2.00
N TRP A 162 9.78 8.12 1.63
CA TRP A 162 8.63 8.79 2.24
C TRP A 162 8.77 10.32 2.32
N SER A 163 9.47 10.96 1.36
CA SER A 163 9.52 12.42 1.33
C SER A 163 8.16 12.99 0.95
N ILE A 164 7.75 14.10 1.59
CA ILE A 164 6.46 14.74 1.29
C ILE A 164 6.31 15.07 -0.21
N HIS A 165 7.38 15.52 -0.86
CA HIS A 165 7.41 15.79 -2.29
C HIS A 165 7.11 14.53 -3.11
N SER A 166 7.75 13.40 -2.78
CA SER A 166 7.49 12.14 -3.48
C SER A 166 6.06 11.64 -3.27
N VAL A 167 5.54 11.73 -2.04
CA VAL A 167 4.19 11.27 -1.68
C VAL A 167 3.14 12.12 -2.39
N LEU A 168 3.28 13.45 -2.36
CA LEU A 168 2.38 14.35 -3.07
C LEU A 168 2.41 14.09 -4.58
N ASN A 169 3.59 13.88 -5.18
CA ASN A 169 3.70 13.58 -6.61
C ASN A 169 2.93 12.32 -7.00
N VAL A 170 2.98 11.26 -6.18
CA VAL A 170 2.21 10.03 -6.40
C VAL A 170 0.70 10.31 -6.31
N LEU A 171 0.25 10.99 -5.26
CA LEU A 171 -1.16 11.32 -5.05
C LEU A 171 -1.72 12.19 -6.19
N TYR A 172 -0.98 13.23 -6.59
CA TYR A 172 -1.35 14.08 -7.74
C TYR A 172 -1.45 13.27 -9.03
N SER A 173 -0.50 12.37 -9.29
CA SER A 173 -0.50 11.52 -10.49
C SER A 173 -1.71 10.57 -10.52
N LEU A 174 -2.13 10.03 -9.37
CA LEU A 174 -3.33 9.20 -9.26
C LEU A 174 -4.61 10.00 -9.55
N VAL A 175 -4.71 11.22 -9.02
CA VAL A 175 -5.85 12.11 -9.29
C VAL A 175 -5.93 12.48 -10.77
N GLU A 176 -4.80 12.82 -11.39
CA GLU A 176 -4.75 13.19 -12.81
C GLU A 176 -5.17 12.02 -13.73
N LYS A 177 -4.75 10.78 -13.42
CA LYS A 177 -5.06 9.60 -14.23
C LYS A 177 -6.44 8.99 -14.01
N SER A 178 -7.08 9.25 -12.86
CA SER A 178 -8.37 8.62 -12.52
C SER A 178 -9.58 9.21 -13.23
N SER A 179 -9.41 10.25 -14.06
CA SER A 179 -10.52 10.99 -14.72
C SER A 179 -11.64 11.38 -13.74
N ILE A 180 -11.32 11.53 -12.44
CA ILE A 180 -12.31 11.67 -11.37
C ILE A 180 -13.13 12.95 -11.55
N ASN A 181 -12.53 14.00 -12.10
CA ASN A 181 -13.18 15.28 -12.38
C ASN A 181 -14.22 15.17 -13.50
N GLU A 182 -14.00 14.33 -14.50
CA GLU A 182 -14.96 14.09 -15.58
C GLU A 182 -16.15 13.27 -15.08
N GLN A 183 -15.90 12.26 -14.24
CA GLN A 183 -16.93 11.48 -13.59
C GLN A 183 -17.78 12.35 -12.65
N LEU A 184 -17.15 13.16 -11.79
CA LEU A 184 -17.83 14.11 -10.91
C LEU A 184 -18.68 15.12 -11.68
N SER A 185 -18.20 15.61 -12.83
CA SER A 185 -18.93 16.53 -13.70
C SER A 185 -20.13 15.86 -14.39
N TYR A 186 -19.99 14.60 -14.79
CA TYR A 186 -21.07 13.81 -15.37
C TYR A 186 -22.18 13.55 -14.35
N TYR A 187 -21.84 13.15 -13.12
CA TYR A 187 -22.84 12.95 -12.06
C TYR A 187 -23.54 14.27 -11.70
N ALA A 188 -22.86 15.42 -11.82
CA ALA A 188 -23.40 16.78 -11.55
C ALA A 188 -24.60 17.08 -12.40
N GLN A 189 -24.45 16.75 -13.67
CA GLN A 189 -25.42 17.03 -14.69
C GLN A 189 -26.63 16.09 -14.58
N GLN A 190 -26.47 14.92 -13.95
CA GLN A 190 -27.55 13.94 -13.79
C GLN A 190 -28.32 14.03 -12.46
N GLY A 191 -27.96 14.96 -11.56
CA GLY A 191 -28.72 15.22 -10.33
C GLY A 191 -28.80 14.04 -9.34
N ASN A 192 -27.94 13.03 -9.49
CA ASN A 192 -28.03 11.78 -8.75
C ASN A 192 -27.18 11.83 -7.46
N VAL A 193 -27.69 12.56 -6.46
CA VAL A 193 -26.99 12.95 -5.22
C VAL A 193 -26.51 11.75 -4.37
N HIS A 194 -27.17 10.59 -4.46
CA HIS A 194 -26.78 9.40 -3.71
C HIS A 194 -25.53 8.70 -4.26
N GLN A 195 -25.36 8.62 -5.58
CA GLN A 195 -24.12 8.11 -6.20
C GLN A 195 -22.96 9.08 -5.93
N TYR A 196 -23.27 10.37 -5.92
CA TYR A 196 -22.41 11.48 -5.53
C TYR A 196 -21.81 11.36 -4.13
N LEU A 197 -22.61 10.90 -3.16
CA LEU A 197 -22.19 10.67 -1.78
C LEU A 197 -21.23 9.47 -1.64
N PHE A 198 -21.30 8.47 -2.53
CA PHE A 198 -20.29 7.41 -2.61
C PHE A 198 -18.96 7.88 -3.21
N VAL A 199 -18.97 9.00 -3.97
CA VAL A 199 -17.76 9.68 -4.43
C VAL A 199 -17.17 10.59 -3.33
N LEU A 200 -17.89 10.89 -2.24
CA LEU A 200 -17.42 11.83 -1.20
C LEU A 200 -16.21 11.40 -0.34
N PRO A 201 -15.68 10.15 -0.31
CA PRO A 201 -14.33 9.95 0.22
C PRO A 201 -13.29 10.75 -0.59
N THR A 202 -13.56 10.95 -1.89
CA THR A 202 -12.81 11.85 -2.80
C THR A 202 -12.90 13.33 -2.39
N PHE A 203 -13.91 13.73 -1.61
CA PHE A 203 -14.08 15.09 -1.07
C PHE A 203 -13.31 15.29 0.24
N ALA A 204 -13.00 14.23 0.99
CA ALA A 204 -12.15 14.32 2.19
C ALA A 204 -10.68 14.62 1.82
N LEU A 205 -10.21 14.14 0.67
CA LEU A 205 -8.92 14.54 0.10
C LEU A 205 -8.93 15.98 -0.44
N TYR A 206 -10.07 16.49 -0.92
CA TYR A 206 -10.25 17.90 -1.27
C TYR A 206 -10.27 18.82 -0.02
N CYS A 207 -10.77 18.33 1.13
CA CYS A 207 -10.65 19.02 2.43
C CYS A 207 -9.21 19.10 2.97
N CYS A 208 -8.25 18.36 2.38
CA CYS A 208 -6.84 18.56 2.66
C CYS A 208 -6.36 19.94 2.14
N GLU A 209 -7.05 20.54 1.16
CA GLU A 209 -6.60 21.77 0.47
C GLU A 209 -7.12 23.11 1.03
N THR A 210 -8.03 23.18 2.01
CA THR A 210 -8.53 24.52 2.45
C THR A 210 -8.26 24.96 3.88
N THR A 211 -7.73 24.12 4.79
CA THR A 211 -7.34 24.65 6.12
C THR A 211 -6.32 23.86 6.94
N ARG A 212 -5.78 22.71 6.48
CA ARG A 212 -4.90 21.87 7.31
C ARG A 212 -3.57 21.46 6.70
N LEU A 213 -3.31 21.75 5.42
CA LEU A 213 -1.96 21.63 4.88
C LEU A 213 -0.98 22.69 5.43
N THR A 214 -1.47 23.85 5.90
CA THR A 214 -0.61 24.83 6.59
C THR A 214 -0.06 24.28 7.90
N VAL A 215 -0.87 23.56 8.68
CA VAL A 215 -0.43 22.99 9.98
C VAL A 215 0.51 21.79 9.78
N PHE A 216 0.32 20.99 8.73
CA PHE A 216 1.23 19.89 8.40
C PHE A 216 2.55 20.38 7.77
N CYS A 217 2.50 21.43 6.94
CA CYS A 217 3.69 22.13 6.47
C CYS A 217 4.41 22.86 7.61
N ASP A 218 3.74 23.46 8.59
CA ASP A 218 4.37 24.14 9.72
C ASP A 218 5.09 23.15 10.68
N LEU A 219 4.58 21.91 10.81
CA LEU A 219 5.25 20.85 11.57
C LEU A 219 6.43 20.21 10.82
N ALA A 220 6.43 20.23 9.49
CA ALA A 220 7.49 19.66 8.65
C ALA A 220 8.52 20.71 8.15
N LEU A 221 8.19 22.00 8.21
CA LEU A 221 9.01 23.13 7.77
C LEU A 221 9.47 24.02 8.93
N THR A 222 9.33 23.59 10.20
CA THR A 222 10.09 24.26 11.26
C THR A 222 11.57 24.12 10.92
N PRO A 223 12.24 25.22 10.54
CA PRO A 223 13.65 25.12 10.23
C PRO A 223 14.33 24.87 11.57
N PHE A 224 15.19 23.85 11.59
CA PHE A 224 16.25 23.73 12.59
C PHE A 224 17.06 25.03 12.55
N VAL A 225 16.65 26.02 13.33
CA VAL A 225 17.43 27.20 13.67
C VAL A 225 17.70 27.10 15.15
N SER A 226 19.00 27.02 15.45
CA SER A 226 19.73 26.88 16.71
C SER A 226 19.56 25.58 17.49
#